data_AF-A0A8T4KGQ1-F1
#
_entry.id   AF-A0A8T4KGQ1-F1
#
_cell.length_a   1.000
_cell.length_b   1.000
_cell.length_c   1.000
_cell.angle_alpha   90.00
_cell.angle_beta   90.00
_cell.angle_gamma   90.00
#
_symmetry.space_group_name_H-M   'P 1'
#
loop_
_entity.id
_entity.type
_entity.pdbx_description
1 polymer ?
#
loop_
_entity_poly.entity_id
_entity_poly.type
_entity_poly.pdbx_seq_one_letter_code
_entity_poly.pdbx_strand_id
1 'polypeptide(L)'
;MELSKGFFKVIIDTKERKILISFDAKTVDDKHRAWLETVRKRAGLGEITPQPYWGFDDLEHKAGTKLPNTFYVQAEVKNTQEKEYYKYIRVIMLENFNFDGFLKALEKGAILVDFDARTGHNHGTKFRMRQNCLPMLQIRLYVQSQTH
;
A
#
# COMPACT_ATOMS: atom_id res chain seq x y z
N MET A 1 1.23 8.85 19.59
CA MET A 1 1.18 8.81 18.12
C MET A 1 2.56 8.36 17.65
N GLU A 2 2.78 7.05 17.50
CA GLU A 2 4.06 6.56 16.96
C GLU A 2 4.07 6.86 15.46
N LEU A 3 4.84 7.89 15.08
CA LEU A 3 5.18 8.15 13.68
C LEU A 3 5.91 6.92 13.12
N SER A 4 5.54 6.50 11.91
CA SER A 4 6.10 5.33 11.24
C SER A 4 7.64 5.29 11.33
N LYS A 5 8.19 4.22 11.92
CA LYS A 5 9.63 3.95 11.94
C LYS A 5 10.05 3.50 10.54
N GLY A 6 10.69 4.39 9.79
CA GLY A 6 11.18 4.12 8.43
C GLY A 6 11.89 5.33 7.82
N PHE A 7 12.92 5.05 7.03
CA PHE A 7 13.71 6.07 6.32
C PHE A 7 13.05 6.56 5.03
N PHE A 8 12.08 5.81 4.51
CA PHE A 8 11.09 6.33 3.57
C PHE A 8 9.77 6.55 4.29
N LYS A 9 9.11 7.67 3.99
CA LYS A 9 7.82 8.04 4.58
C LYS A 9 6.87 8.51 3.49
N VAL A 10 5.61 8.12 3.61
CA VAL A 10 4.52 8.71 2.84
C VAL A 10 4.05 9.95 3.60
N ILE A 11 4.05 11.09 2.92
CA ILE A 11 3.56 12.35 3.44
C ILE A 11 2.28 12.72 2.68
N ILE A 12 1.24 13.10 3.42
CA ILE A 12 -0.02 13.55 2.85
C ILE A 12 -0.02 15.07 2.91
N ASP A 13 0.05 15.71 1.73
CA ASP A 13 -0.04 17.15 1.59
C ASP A 13 -1.47 17.50 1.17
N THR A 14 -2.29 17.85 2.16
CA THR A 14 -3.71 18.20 1.94
C THR A 14 -3.87 19.55 1.26
N LYS A 15 -2.90 20.46 1.41
CA LYS A 15 -2.94 21.79 0.82
C LYS A 15 -2.74 21.71 -0.69
N GLU A 16 -1.72 20.98 -1.12
CA GLU A 16 -1.41 20.77 -2.54
C GLU A 16 -2.11 19.52 -3.12
N ARG A 17 -3.00 18.89 -2.35
CA ARG A 17 -3.78 17.70 -2.72
C ARG A 17 -2.94 16.60 -3.38
N LYS A 18 -1.87 16.18 -2.71
CA LYS A 18 -0.98 15.12 -3.19
C LYS A 18 -0.43 14.28 -2.06
N ILE A 19 -0.07 13.04 -2.37
CA ILE A 19 0.81 12.25 -1.51
C ILE A 19 2.22 12.28 -2.10
N LEU A 20 3.23 12.35 -1.24
CA LEU A 20 4.63 12.42 -1.63
C LEU A 20 5.48 11.48 -0.78
N ILE A 21 6.67 11.16 -1.29
CA ILE A 21 7.59 10.24 -0.63
C ILE A 21 8.79 11.05 -0.18
N SER A 22 9.03 11.02 1.12
CA SER A 22 10.19 11.64 1.76
C SER A 22 11.20 10.58 2.13
N PHE A 23 12.48 10.90 1.97
CA PHE A 23 13.63 10.11 2.37
C PHE A 23 14.47 10.86 3.41
N ASP A 24 14.75 10.22 4.54
CA ASP A 24 15.66 10.74 5.56
C ASP A 24 16.76 9.72 5.90
N ALA A 25 17.94 9.94 5.31
CA ALA A 25 19.12 9.12 5.52
C ALA A 25 19.53 8.98 7.00
N LYS A 26 19.19 9.96 7.85
CA LYS A 26 19.56 9.94 9.28
C LYS A 26 18.74 8.93 10.09
N THR A 27 17.62 8.48 9.54
CA THR A 27 16.71 7.51 10.18
C THR A 27 16.89 6.09 9.65
N VAL A 28 17.88 5.88 8.78
CA VAL A 28 18.25 4.56 8.27
C VAL A 28 18.91 3.76 9.38
N ASP A 29 18.38 2.56 9.64
CA ASP A 29 18.92 1.62 10.62
C ASP A 29 20.33 1.13 10.22
N ASP A 30 21.21 0.94 11.19
CA ASP A 30 22.60 0.51 11.00
C ASP A 30 22.75 -0.75 10.14
N LYS A 31 21.76 -1.67 10.18
CA LYS A 31 21.76 -2.88 9.35
C LYS A 31 21.79 -2.57 7.84
N HIS A 32 21.40 -1.37 7.43
CA HIS A 32 21.37 -0.92 6.04
C HIS A 32 22.56 -0.02 5.66
N ARG A 33 23.58 0.12 6.52
CA ARG A 33 24.73 1.03 6.30
C ARG A 33 25.47 0.77 4.98
N ALA A 34 25.69 -0.50 4.62
CA ALA A 34 26.33 -0.86 3.36
C ALA A 34 25.53 -0.35 2.15
N TRP A 35 24.20 -0.51 2.18
CA TRP A 35 23.30 0.00 1.16
C TRP A 35 23.31 1.53 1.13
N LEU A 36 23.23 2.19 2.29
CA LEU A 36 23.23 3.66 2.38
C LEU A 36 24.49 4.28 1.76
N GLU A 37 25.64 3.64 1.93
CA GLU A 37 26.89 4.08 1.29
C GLU A 37 26.83 3.96 -0.24
N THR A 38 26.13 2.95 -0.79
CA THR A 38 25.89 2.89 -2.23
C THR A 38 24.97 4.01 -2.71
N VAL A 39 23.96 4.37 -1.93
CA VAL A 39 23.04 5.48 -2.22
C VAL A 39 23.80 6.81 -2.21
N ARG A 40 24.63 7.06 -1.18
CA ARG A 40 25.49 8.25 -1.07
C ARG A 40 26.34 8.46 -2.33
N LYS A 41 26.95 7.40 -2.84
CA LYS A 41 27.82 7.47 -4.03
C LYS A 41 27.05 7.69 -5.34
N ARG A 42 25.82 7.18 -5.45
CA ARG A 42 25.04 7.18 -6.70
C ARG A 42 24.07 8.36 -6.84
N ALA A 43 23.39 8.72 -5.75
CA ALA A 43 22.31 9.69 -5.74
C ALA A 43 22.46 10.78 -4.65
N GLY A 44 23.39 10.60 -3.71
CA GLY A 44 23.51 11.46 -2.53
C GLY A 44 22.58 11.03 -1.39
N LEU A 45 22.71 11.69 -0.24
CA LEU A 45 21.92 11.41 0.98
C LEU A 45 20.91 12.52 1.31
N GLY A 46 20.76 13.49 0.40
CA GLY A 46 19.73 14.51 0.51
C GLY A 46 18.35 13.92 0.23
N GLU A 47 17.34 14.76 0.42
CA GLU A 47 15.97 14.44 0.04
C GLU A 47 15.86 14.16 -1.47
N ILE A 48 14.88 13.35 -1.86
CA ILE A 48 14.67 12.97 -3.27
C ILE A 48 14.29 14.22 -4.08
N THR A 49 15.04 14.51 -5.14
CA THR A 49 14.81 15.70 -5.98
C THR A 49 14.81 15.33 -7.47
N PRO A 50 13.69 15.51 -8.20
CA PRO A 50 12.38 15.94 -7.70
C PRO A 50 11.72 14.87 -6.82
N GLN A 51 10.91 15.29 -5.84
CA GLN A 51 10.17 14.35 -5.00
C GLN A 51 9.08 13.65 -5.81
N PRO A 52 9.01 12.31 -5.79
CA PRO A 52 7.92 11.60 -6.43
C PRO A 52 6.63 11.81 -5.65
N TYR A 53 5.54 12.04 -6.38
CA TYR A 53 4.24 12.31 -5.81
C TYR A 53 3.13 11.71 -6.67
N TRP A 54 1.95 11.61 -6.08
CA TRP A 54 0.70 11.33 -6.79
C TRP A 54 -0.35 12.36 -6.35
N GLY A 55 -0.99 13.01 -7.33
CA GLY A 55 -2.13 13.89 -7.05
C GLY A 55 -3.31 13.10 -6.49
N PHE A 56 -4.09 13.73 -5.63
CA PHE A 56 -5.30 13.12 -5.07
C PHE A 56 -6.28 12.73 -6.16
N ASP A 57 -6.52 13.63 -7.11
CA ASP A 57 -7.50 13.41 -8.20
C ASP A 57 -7.10 12.20 -9.06
N ASP A 58 -5.81 12.04 -9.36
CA ASP A 58 -5.31 10.89 -10.13
C ASP A 58 -5.48 9.56 -9.38
N LEU A 59 -5.21 9.57 -8.07
CA LEU A 59 -5.36 8.37 -7.23
C LEU A 59 -6.82 8.02 -7.03
N GLU A 60 -7.65 9.01 -6.72
CA GLU A 60 -9.09 8.85 -6.54
C GLU A 60 -9.72 8.35 -7.83
N HIS A 61 -9.35 8.89 -8.99
CA HIS A 61 -9.86 8.42 -10.27
C HIS A 61 -9.42 6.98 -10.56
N LYS A 62 -8.13 6.65 -10.38
CA LYS A 62 -7.62 5.28 -10.62
C LYS A 62 -8.24 4.24 -9.68
N ALA A 63 -8.38 4.57 -8.40
CA ALA A 63 -8.96 3.67 -7.41
C ALA A 63 -10.48 3.59 -7.57
N GLY A 64 -11.14 4.73 -7.78
CA GLY A 64 -12.58 4.85 -7.95
C GLY A 64 -13.12 4.25 -9.25
N THR A 65 -12.29 4.03 -10.28
CA THR A 65 -12.69 3.29 -11.49
C THR A 65 -12.47 1.78 -11.37
N LYS A 66 -11.51 1.35 -10.56
CA LYS A 66 -11.08 -0.06 -10.46
C LYS A 66 -11.71 -0.83 -9.31
N LEU A 67 -11.92 -0.17 -8.16
CA LEU A 67 -12.35 -0.80 -6.93
C LEU A 67 -13.87 -0.98 -6.77
N PRO A 68 -14.76 -0.20 -7.41
CA PRO A 68 -16.19 -0.54 -7.39
C PRO A 68 -16.44 -1.94 -7.93
N ASN A 69 -17.38 -2.67 -7.33
CA ASN A 69 -17.73 -4.05 -7.69
C ASN A 69 -16.56 -5.04 -7.57
N THR A 70 -15.54 -4.72 -6.76
CA THR A 70 -14.45 -5.65 -6.46
C THR A 70 -14.87 -6.60 -5.35
N PHE A 71 -14.66 -7.90 -5.58
CA PHE A 71 -14.87 -8.93 -4.58
C PHE A 71 -13.54 -9.33 -3.94
N TYR A 72 -13.46 -9.22 -2.62
CA TYR A 72 -12.39 -9.80 -1.83
C TYR A 72 -12.82 -11.15 -1.28
N VAL A 73 -12.21 -12.22 -1.79
CA VAL A 73 -12.54 -13.62 -1.45
C VAL A 73 -11.46 -14.17 -0.52
N GLN A 74 -11.86 -14.71 0.63
CA GLN A 74 -10.97 -15.44 1.55
C GLN A 74 -11.17 -16.95 1.37
N ALA A 75 -10.06 -17.68 1.30
CA ALA A 75 -10.04 -19.12 1.20
C ALA A 75 -9.14 -19.75 2.26
N GLU A 76 -9.56 -20.91 2.77
CA GLU A 76 -8.69 -21.84 3.49
C GLU A 76 -7.90 -22.67 2.48
N VAL A 77 -6.62 -22.91 2.76
CA VAL A 77 -5.71 -23.62 1.87
C VAL A 77 -5.34 -24.97 2.48
N LYS A 78 -5.45 -26.04 1.69
CA LYS A 78 -4.94 -27.37 2.04
C LYS A 78 -3.93 -27.81 0.99
N ASN A 79 -2.70 -28.06 1.42
CA ASN A 79 -1.64 -28.62 0.59
C ASN A 79 -1.53 -30.13 0.84
N THR A 80 -1.61 -30.92 -0.23
CA THR A 80 -1.27 -32.35 -0.21
C THR A 80 -0.20 -32.60 -1.26
N GLN A 81 0.50 -33.74 -1.18
CA GLN A 81 1.81 -34.05 -1.79
C GLN A 81 2.13 -33.53 -3.20
N GLU A 82 1.17 -33.10 -4.04
CA GLU A 82 1.41 -32.33 -5.28
C GLU A 82 0.27 -31.35 -5.67
N LYS A 83 -0.72 -31.10 -4.80
CA LYS A 83 -1.90 -30.30 -5.13
C LYS A 83 -2.30 -29.37 -3.99
N GLU A 84 -2.63 -28.14 -4.37
CA GLU A 84 -3.19 -27.11 -3.50
C GLU A 84 -4.71 -27.03 -3.71
N TYR A 85 -5.44 -27.11 -2.60
CA TYR A 85 -6.89 -27.02 -2.57
C TYR A 85 -7.32 -25.75 -1.86
N TYR A 86 -8.36 -25.10 -2.38
CA TYR A 86 -8.91 -23.86 -1.85
C TYR A 86 -10.37 -24.07 -1.46
N LYS A 87 -10.70 -23.77 -0.21
CA LYS A 87 -12.09 -23.70 0.26
C LYS A 87 -12.45 -22.24 0.49
N TYR A 88 -13.28 -21.66 -0.36
CA TYR A 88 -13.74 -20.29 -0.21
C TYR A 88 -14.69 -20.19 0.99
N ILE A 89 -14.32 -19.40 2.00
CA ILE A 89 -15.05 -19.32 3.27
C ILE A 89 -15.80 -18.00 3.45
N ARG A 90 -15.33 -16.93 2.77
CA ARG A 90 -15.90 -15.59 2.91
C ARG A 90 -15.74 -14.80 1.63
N VAL A 91 -16.77 -14.05 1.27
CA VAL A 91 -16.71 -13.05 0.20
C VAL A 91 -17.11 -11.70 0.77
N ILE A 92 -16.33 -10.68 0.43
CA ILE A 92 -16.60 -9.27 0.75
C ILE A 92 -16.75 -8.50 -0.55
N MET A 93 -17.85 -7.78 -0.74
CA MET A 93 -17.99 -6.86 -1.86
C MET A 93 -17.59 -5.44 -1.42
N LEU A 94 -16.71 -4.83 -2.22
CA LEU A 94 -16.32 -3.42 -2.07
C LEU A 94 -17.27 -2.55 -2.90
N GLU A 95 -18.10 -1.77 -2.21
CA GLU A 95 -18.99 -0.79 -2.84
C GLU A 95 -18.58 0.63 -2.43
N ASN A 96 -18.56 1.54 -3.40
CA ASN A 96 -18.26 2.96 -3.22
C ASN A 96 -16.90 3.21 -2.52
N PHE A 97 -15.86 3.35 -3.34
CA PHE A 97 -14.51 3.65 -2.85
C PHE A 97 -14.50 4.97 -2.06
N ASN A 98 -13.97 4.93 -0.85
CA ASN A 98 -13.84 6.07 0.04
C ASN A 98 -12.40 6.58 0.04
N PHE A 99 -12.14 7.66 -0.73
CA PHE A 99 -10.79 8.20 -0.87
C PHE A 99 -10.25 8.82 0.44
N ASP A 100 -11.09 9.46 1.25
CA ASP A 100 -10.70 9.94 2.57
C ASP A 100 -10.31 8.78 3.50
N GLY A 101 -11.03 7.67 3.40
CA GLY A 101 -10.71 6.42 4.08
C GLY A 101 -9.35 5.86 3.66
N PHE A 102 -9.05 5.92 2.35
CA PHE A 102 -7.74 5.57 1.79
C PHE A 102 -6.61 6.46 2.33
N LEU A 103 -6.79 7.78 2.38
CA LEU A 103 -5.80 8.71 2.95
C LEU A 103 -5.55 8.43 4.43
N LYS A 104 -6.61 8.22 5.22
CA LYS A 104 -6.50 7.83 6.64
C LYS A 104 -5.80 6.49 6.82
N ALA A 105 -6.01 5.54 5.90
CA ALA A 105 -5.35 4.25 5.93
C ALA A 105 -3.86 4.34 5.60
N LEU A 106 -3.46 5.24 4.69
CA LEU A 106 -2.05 5.57 4.45
C LEU A 106 -1.40 6.20 5.69
N GLU A 107 -2.04 7.21 6.28
CA GLU A 107 -1.55 7.90 7.48
C GLU A 107 -1.32 6.93 8.65
N LYS A 108 -2.24 5.97 8.85
CA LYS A 108 -2.17 4.96 9.91
C LYS A 108 -1.25 3.78 9.58
N GLY A 109 -0.62 3.75 8.41
CA GLY A 109 0.21 2.62 7.97
C GLY A 109 -0.56 1.31 7.73
N ALA A 110 -1.87 1.41 7.53
CA ALA A 110 -2.73 0.30 7.11
C ALA A 110 -2.58 0.01 5.60
N ILE A 111 -2.24 1.04 4.83
CA ILE A 111 -1.81 0.93 3.43
C ILE A 111 -0.33 1.30 3.35
N LEU A 112 0.43 0.50 2.61
CA LEU A 112 1.85 0.67 2.33
C LEU A 112 2.05 0.96 0.84
N VAL A 113 3.03 1.80 0.53
CA VAL A 113 3.48 2.06 -0.85
C VAL A 113 4.68 1.18 -1.14
N ASP A 114 4.55 0.31 -2.13
CA ASP A 114 5.54 -0.70 -2.51
C ASP A 114 6.12 -0.40 -3.89
N PHE A 115 7.44 -0.14 -3.93
CA PHE A 115 8.21 0.12 -5.15
C PHE A 115 8.79 -1.20 -5.69
N ASP A 116 8.07 -1.83 -6.60
CA ASP A 116 8.41 -3.16 -7.11
C ASP A 116 9.22 -3.10 -8.42
N ALA A 117 10.51 -2.84 -8.29
CA ALA A 117 11.46 -2.67 -9.41
C ALA A 117 12.66 -3.65 -9.32
N ARG A 118 12.41 -4.89 -8.90
CA ARG A 118 13.46 -5.85 -8.49
C ARG A 118 14.20 -6.57 -9.63
N THR A 119 13.67 -6.60 -10.85
CA THR A 119 14.13 -7.50 -11.94
C THR A 119 14.48 -6.78 -13.24
N GLY A 120 14.79 -5.48 -13.18
CA GLY A 120 14.95 -4.64 -14.38
C GLY A 120 13.64 -4.31 -15.10
N HIS A 121 12.52 -4.91 -14.66
CA HIS A 121 11.18 -4.57 -15.07
C HIS A 121 10.49 -3.77 -13.96
N ASN A 122 9.82 -2.68 -14.33
CA ASN A 122 8.99 -1.92 -13.41
C ASN A 122 7.58 -2.52 -13.41
N HIS A 123 7.20 -3.21 -12.32
CA HIS A 123 5.86 -3.79 -12.16
C HIS A 123 4.81 -2.76 -11.69
N GLY A 124 5.18 -1.48 -11.66
CA GLY A 124 4.39 -0.40 -11.11
C GLY A 124 4.49 -0.30 -9.60
N THR A 125 4.29 0.92 -9.10
CA THR A 125 4.10 1.17 -7.67
C THR A 125 2.77 0.60 -7.21
N LYS A 126 2.76 -0.11 -6.08
CA LYS A 126 1.56 -0.77 -5.55
C LYS A 126 1.15 -0.13 -4.23
N PHE A 127 -0.13 0.16 -4.08
CA PHE A 127 -0.74 0.46 -2.79
C PHE A 127 -1.25 -0.85 -2.19
N ARG A 128 -0.61 -1.31 -1.12
CA ARG A 128 -0.89 -2.61 -0.49
C ARG A 128 -1.51 -2.41 0.88
N MET A 129 -2.70 -2.96 1.06
CA MET A 129 -3.42 -2.87 2.32
C MET A 129 -3.26 -4.14 3.15
N ARG A 130 -3.19 -3.99 4.49
CA ARG A 130 -3.29 -5.11 5.42
C ARG A 130 -4.68 -5.74 5.35
N GLN A 131 -4.77 -7.08 5.36
CA GLN A 131 -6.02 -7.81 5.12
C GLN A 131 -7.15 -7.43 6.09
N ASN A 132 -6.83 -7.11 7.34
CA ASN A 132 -7.80 -6.71 8.36
C ASN A 132 -8.25 -5.24 8.28
N CYS A 133 -7.73 -4.46 7.32
CA CYS A 133 -8.02 -3.03 7.18
C CYS A 133 -8.96 -2.69 6.01
N LEU A 134 -9.44 -3.69 5.26
CA LEU A 134 -10.41 -3.52 4.17
C LEU A 134 -11.59 -2.57 4.48
N PRO A 135 -12.21 -2.62 5.67
CA PRO A 135 -13.30 -1.71 6.02
C PRO A 135 -12.98 -0.23 5.93
N MET A 136 -11.70 0.17 5.95
CA MET A 136 -11.29 1.56 5.85
C MET A 136 -11.47 2.15 4.44
N LEU A 137 -11.61 1.31 3.40
CA LEU A 137 -11.64 1.76 2.00
C LEU A 137 -13.04 2.00 1.45
N GLN A 138 -14.10 1.77 2.22
CA GLN A 138 -15.45 1.78 1.66
C GLN A 138 -16.49 2.33 2.61
N ILE A 139 -17.64 2.67 2.04
CA ILE A 139 -18.79 3.19 2.76
C ILE A 139 -19.72 2.06 3.21
N ARG A 140 -19.82 0.96 2.44
CA ARG A 140 -20.69 -0.19 2.73
C ARG A 140 -20.00 -1.52 2.48
N LEU A 141 -20.09 -2.44 3.44
CA LEU A 141 -19.51 -3.80 3.41
C LEU A 141 -20.62 -4.85 3.40
N TYR A 142 -20.66 -5.70 2.37
CA TYR A 142 -21.43 -6.94 2.39
C TYR A 142 -20.50 -8.12 2.66
N VAL A 143 -20.87 -8.95 3.63
CA VAL A 143 -20.12 -10.14 3.99
C VAL A 143 -21.04 -11.34 3.92
N GLN A 144 -20.68 -12.31 3.08
CA GLN A 144 -21.32 -13.62 3.07
C GLN A 144 -20.29 -14.66 3.53
N SER A 145 -20.61 -15.37 4.61
CA SER A 145 -19.85 -16.51 5.11
C SER A 145 -20.58 -17.80 4.73
N GLN A 146 -19.84 -18.79 4.25
CA GLN A 146 -20.39 -20.14 4.12
C GLN A 146 -20.26 -20.86 5.47
N THR A 147 -21.37 -21.06 6.16
CA THR A 147 -21.47 -21.99 7.29
C THR A 147 -21.80 -23.37 6.72
N HIS A 148 -20.87 -24.32 6.86
CA HIS A 148 -21.12 -25.75 6.71
C HIS A 148 -21.19 -26.39 8.09
#